data_AF-A0A1V5IHZ3-F1
#
_entry.id   AF-A0A1V5IHZ3-F1
#
_cell.length_a   1.000
_cell.length_b   1.000
_cell.length_c   1.000
_cell.angle_alpha   90.00
_cell.angle_beta   90.00
_cell.angle_gamma   90.00
#
_symmetry.space_group_name_H-M   'P 1'
#
loop_
_entity.id
_entity.type
_entity.pdbx_description
1 polymer ?
#
loop_
_entity_poly.entity_id
_entity_poly.type
_entity_poly.pdbx_seq_one_letter_code
_entity_poly.pdbx_strand_id
1 'polypeptide(L)'
;MIKPLSPEELRNTYDSTLVECKSTAELKPLDGIIGQDRALKALTFGLNIKESGFNIYVSGVHGTGRKAAVEKFLHEISRTRARGNDWIYVNNFQNPYEPNAIRLPSGMGIEFKDDMTAFIAEAKRVIPKIFESEDYVNRRDAALQSLENEKAKLFAQIDASAREKNFVIQPGPQGLLTIPLKDGTPMEQETFLALPEEEQREYQKKREELTVEMRNTFRQLRELDQKGMETVEQLNRDVALGAMGHRVASLKDKYAHVAEVNAFIDAVQVDMVGNLPQFMEEVHPPQQPSPIPNPLLKELAFRKYEVNVIVDNSESKGAPIVFEQNPTYSNLFGKVEREFQYGVVTTDFTMIRSGSIHKANGGFLVLPIEDLFRNPFVWDGLKSALKTGTIAIEEPAERMGYITTKSIKPESISLDLKVVLIGTPIINQILYTQDPDFSELFKVKADFDFAMERNEDNIRKYSAFVCTICEKYNLKHLDRSAMAKIIEYGSRLADDKTKLTTRFSLISDILREASYYATLEEEGMVEAKHITKAIDERTYRSSLIQEKIREYITRGVFLIDTEGEKVGQVNGLSVISLGDIEFGRPSRVTASIGVGERGDHGYRA
;
A
#
# COMPACT_ATOMS: atom_id res chain seq x y z
N MET A 1 53.34 -33.61 26.11
CA MET A 1 53.98 -32.31 26.41
C MET A 1 53.31 -31.25 25.57
N ILE A 2 52.83 -30.18 26.20
CA ILE A 2 52.26 -29.03 25.50
C ILE A 2 53.43 -28.23 24.91
N LYS A 3 53.44 -27.99 23.61
CA LYS A 3 54.47 -27.15 22.97
C LYS A 3 54.20 -25.69 23.35
N PRO A 4 55.15 -24.97 23.97
CA PRO A 4 54.96 -23.56 24.30
C PRO A 4 54.84 -22.74 23.00
N LEU A 5 53.97 -21.73 23.02
CA LEU A 5 53.83 -20.77 21.93
C LEU A 5 54.89 -19.67 22.09
N SER A 6 55.56 -19.35 20.99
CA SER A 6 56.46 -18.20 20.90
C SER A 6 55.69 -16.87 20.86
N PRO A 7 56.27 -15.73 21.29
CA PRO A 7 55.62 -14.42 21.22
C PRO A 7 55.10 -14.06 19.83
N GLU A 8 55.82 -14.44 18.77
CA GLU A 8 55.44 -14.24 17.37
C GLU A 8 54.20 -15.05 16.99
N GLU A 9 54.02 -16.24 17.59
CA GLU A 9 52.84 -17.08 17.41
C GLU A 9 51.63 -16.55 18.19
N LEU A 10 51.77 -15.60 19.13
CA LEU A 10 50.64 -15.07 19.90
C LEU A 10 49.80 -14.07 19.11
N ARG A 11 50.40 -13.36 18.14
CA ARG A 11 49.75 -12.24 17.44
C ARG A 11 50.02 -12.26 15.95
N ASN A 12 48.95 -12.35 15.13
CA ASN A 12 49.08 -12.30 13.67
C ASN A 12 49.17 -10.85 13.15
N THR A 13 50.28 -10.18 13.45
CA THR A 13 50.57 -8.83 12.96
C THR A 13 50.56 -8.78 11.43
N TYR A 14 50.16 -7.65 10.85
CA TYR A 14 50.25 -7.42 9.42
C TYR A 14 51.42 -6.49 9.15
N ASP A 15 52.34 -6.88 8.26
CA ASP A 15 53.46 -6.03 7.89
C ASP A 15 52.95 -4.84 7.08
N SER A 16 53.16 -3.63 7.60
CA SER A 16 52.77 -2.38 6.96
C SER A 16 53.41 -2.16 5.58
N THR A 17 54.53 -2.82 5.28
CA THR A 17 55.17 -2.74 3.97
C THR A 17 54.39 -3.49 2.88
N LEU A 18 53.55 -4.45 3.26
CA LEU A 18 52.68 -5.21 2.36
C LEU A 18 51.40 -4.44 1.98
N VAL A 19 51.14 -3.30 2.63
CA VAL A 19 50.05 -2.39 2.24
C VAL A 19 50.48 -1.63 0.98
N GLU A 20 49.76 -1.86 -0.12
CA GLU A 20 50.15 -1.35 -1.44
C GLU A 20 50.17 0.18 -1.52
N CYS A 21 49.15 0.85 -0.96
CA CYS A 21 49.05 2.32 -0.96
C CYS A 21 49.88 2.95 0.16
N LYS A 22 50.42 4.16 -0.05
CA LYS A 22 51.02 4.95 1.04
C LYS A 22 49.97 5.61 1.92
N SER A 23 48.86 5.99 1.30
CA SER A 23 47.68 6.52 1.95
C SER A 23 46.44 5.95 1.31
N THR A 24 45.36 5.78 2.08
CA THR A 24 44.07 5.40 1.49
C THR A 24 43.53 6.46 0.52
N ALA A 25 44.07 7.68 0.52
CA ALA A 25 43.75 8.72 -0.47
C ALA A 25 44.19 8.36 -1.91
N GLU A 26 45.13 7.42 -2.06
CA GLU A 26 45.62 6.94 -3.36
C GLU A 26 44.73 5.82 -3.94
N LEU A 27 43.81 5.28 -3.15
CA LEU A 27 42.94 4.18 -3.54
C LEU A 27 41.67 4.68 -4.23
N LYS A 28 41.11 3.83 -5.09
CA LYS A 28 39.75 4.03 -5.57
C LYS A 28 38.77 3.46 -4.55
N PRO A 29 37.64 4.15 -4.28
CA PRO A 29 36.55 3.60 -3.50
C PRO A 29 36.13 2.22 -4.01
N LEU A 30 35.76 1.35 -3.09
CA LEU A 30 35.27 0.02 -3.41
C LEU A 30 34.03 0.09 -4.32
N ASP A 31 34.10 -0.65 -5.42
CA ASP A 31 32.94 -0.96 -6.24
C ASP A 31 32.46 -2.40 -5.97
N GLY A 32 31.38 -2.55 -5.19
CA GLY A 32 30.76 -3.85 -4.92
C GLY A 32 30.71 -4.22 -3.43
N ILE A 33 30.49 -5.51 -3.16
CA ILE A 33 30.40 -6.09 -1.81
C ILE A 33 31.57 -7.06 -1.64
N ILE A 34 32.25 -7.03 -0.50
CA ILE A 34 33.45 -7.84 -0.24
C ILE A 34 33.09 -9.06 0.59
N GLY A 35 33.60 -10.23 0.21
CA GLY A 35 33.57 -11.43 1.04
C GLY A 35 32.19 -12.07 1.18
N GLN A 36 31.25 -11.78 0.26
CA GLN A 36 29.86 -12.24 0.33
C GLN A 36 29.41 -12.98 -0.93
N ASP A 37 30.31 -13.72 -1.57
CA ASP A 37 30.04 -14.40 -2.86
C ASP A 37 28.86 -15.38 -2.77
N ARG A 38 28.72 -16.09 -1.65
CA ARG A 38 27.60 -17.01 -1.41
C ARG A 38 26.27 -16.26 -1.35
N ALA A 39 26.21 -15.19 -0.57
CA ALA A 39 25.01 -14.36 -0.45
C ALA A 39 24.60 -13.76 -1.80
N LEU A 40 25.58 -13.27 -2.56
CA LEU A 40 25.36 -12.68 -3.89
C LEU A 40 24.85 -13.70 -4.90
N LYS A 41 25.42 -14.92 -4.92
CA LYS A 41 24.92 -16.01 -5.77
C LYS A 41 23.48 -16.39 -5.41
N ALA A 42 23.16 -16.47 -4.12
CA ALA A 42 21.80 -16.77 -3.65
C ALA A 42 20.81 -15.65 -4.01
N LEU A 43 21.20 -14.37 -3.86
CA LEU A 43 20.40 -13.22 -4.30
C LEU A 43 20.15 -13.27 -5.81
N THR A 44 21.20 -13.50 -6.60
CA THR A 44 21.10 -13.61 -8.06
C THR A 44 20.15 -14.73 -8.47
N PHE A 45 20.30 -15.90 -7.87
CA PHE A 45 19.43 -17.05 -8.11
C PHE A 45 17.97 -16.73 -7.75
N GLY A 46 17.75 -16.29 -6.50
CA GLY A 46 16.42 -16.03 -6.00
C GLY A 46 15.69 -14.96 -6.79
N LEU A 47 16.34 -13.82 -7.07
CA LEU A 47 15.70 -12.71 -7.75
C LEU A 47 15.31 -13.04 -9.19
N ASN A 48 16.07 -13.91 -9.90
CA ASN A 48 15.79 -14.27 -11.29
C ASN A 48 14.70 -15.33 -11.48
N ILE A 49 14.35 -16.08 -10.44
CA ILE A 49 13.23 -17.04 -10.48
C ILE A 49 11.90 -16.29 -10.39
N LYS A 50 10.95 -16.60 -11.27
CA LYS A 50 9.61 -15.94 -11.30
C LYS A 50 8.54 -16.76 -10.57
N GLU A 51 8.81 -18.03 -10.36
CA GLU A 51 7.92 -18.98 -9.71
C GLU A 51 7.62 -18.58 -8.26
N SER A 52 6.39 -18.85 -7.82
CA SER A 52 5.94 -18.54 -6.47
C SER A 52 6.71 -19.32 -5.40
N GLY A 53 6.84 -18.71 -4.22
CA GLY A 53 7.56 -19.28 -3.08
C GLY A 53 9.08 -19.14 -3.12
N PHE A 54 9.65 -18.56 -4.17
CA PHE A 54 11.07 -18.22 -4.22
C PHE A 54 11.36 -16.80 -3.71
N ASN A 55 10.65 -16.36 -2.67
CA ASN A 55 11.03 -15.15 -1.96
C ASN A 55 12.33 -15.38 -1.20
N ILE A 56 12.99 -14.29 -0.82
CA ILE A 56 14.36 -14.34 -0.32
C ILE A 56 14.40 -13.91 1.14
N TYR A 57 15.06 -14.71 1.96
CA TYR A 57 15.48 -14.30 3.29
C TYR A 57 16.97 -13.98 3.29
N VAL A 58 17.30 -12.72 3.51
CA VAL A 58 18.66 -12.21 3.66
C VAL A 58 19.04 -12.33 5.13
N SER A 59 19.84 -13.34 5.42
CA SER A 59 20.32 -13.67 6.76
C SER A 59 21.70 -13.08 6.98
N GLY A 60 21.97 -12.55 8.16
CA GLY A 60 23.32 -12.12 8.54
C GLY A 60 23.32 -11.43 9.89
N VAL A 61 24.47 -11.23 10.50
CA VAL A 61 24.55 -10.42 11.73
C VAL A 61 24.44 -8.93 11.42
N HIS A 62 24.11 -8.12 12.43
CA HIS A 62 24.11 -6.68 12.27
C HIS A 62 25.50 -6.16 11.92
N GLY A 63 25.55 -5.19 11.00
CA GLY A 63 26.80 -4.56 10.59
C GLY A 63 27.51 -5.17 9.38
N THR A 64 26.98 -6.24 8.76
CA THR A 64 27.58 -6.88 7.57
C THR A 64 27.36 -6.14 6.25
N GLY A 65 26.66 -5.01 6.26
CA GLY A 65 26.32 -4.26 5.03
C GLY A 65 25.20 -4.88 4.19
N ARG A 66 24.50 -5.92 4.70
CA ARG A 66 23.43 -6.65 4.00
C ARG A 66 22.35 -5.77 3.34
N LYS A 67 21.90 -4.69 4.01
CA LYS A 67 20.88 -3.78 3.45
C LYS A 67 21.41 -3.02 2.22
N ALA A 68 22.58 -2.41 2.35
CA ALA A 68 23.23 -1.70 1.25
C ALA A 68 23.54 -2.63 0.07
N ALA A 69 23.92 -3.87 0.36
CA ALA A 69 24.15 -4.90 -0.64
C ALA A 69 22.88 -5.25 -1.44
N VAL A 70 21.77 -5.52 -0.74
CA VAL A 70 20.47 -5.78 -1.36
C VAL A 70 20.01 -4.59 -2.19
N GLU A 71 20.14 -3.37 -1.67
CA GLU A 71 19.76 -2.14 -2.35
C GLU A 71 20.50 -1.93 -3.67
N LYS A 72 21.84 -2.02 -3.65
CA LYS A 72 22.64 -1.93 -4.87
C LYS A 72 22.21 -2.98 -5.90
N PHE A 73 22.07 -4.22 -5.48
CA PHE A 73 21.75 -5.34 -6.37
C PHE A 73 20.36 -5.24 -6.99
N LEU A 74 19.35 -4.83 -6.20
CA LEU A 74 18.00 -4.60 -6.70
C LEU A 74 17.96 -3.46 -7.72
N HIS A 75 18.68 -2.35 -7.49
CA HIS A 75 18.76 -1.24 -8.45
C HIS A 75 19.44 -1.62 -9.76
N GLU A 76 20.41 -2.52 -9.75
CA GLU A 76 21.03 -3.05 -10.97
C GLU A 76 20.04 -3.91 -11.77
N ILE A 77 19.34 -4.84 -11.10
CA ILE A 77 18.38 -5.75 -11.74
C ILE A 77 17.11 -5.02 -12.20
N SER A 78 16.63 -4.03 -11.46
CA SER A 78 15.37 -3.36 -11.81
C SER A 78 15.45 -2.64 -13.16
N ARG A 79 16.62 -2.09 -13.50
CA ARG A 79 16.89 -1.41 -14.78
C ARG A 79 16.76 -2.33 -15.99
N THR A 80 16.94 -3.63 -15.82
CA THR A 80 16.82 -4.62 -16.91
C THR A 80 15.44 -5.27 -16.97
N ARG A 81 14.51 -4.89 -16.08
CA ARG A 81 13.15 -5.43 -16.03
C ARG A 81 12.11 -4.45 -16.55
N ALA A 82 10.97 -5.00 -16.98
CA ALA A 82 9.83 -4.19 -17.38
C ALA A 82 9.35 -3.28 -16.24
N ARG A 83 8.76 -2.14 -16.62
CA ARG A 83 8.13 -1.23 -15.65
C ARG A 83 6.91 -1.90 -15.02
N GLY A 84 6.58 -1.46 -13.80
CA GLY A 84 5.32 -1.82 -13.15
C GLY A 84 4.12 -1.28 -13.92
N ASN A 85 2.97 -1.92 -13.74
CA ASN A 85 1.69 -1.42 -14.25
C ASN A 85 1.14 -0.33 -13.31
N ASP A 86 0.32 0.56 -13.85
CA ASP A 86 -0.49 1.44 -13.03
C ASP A 86 -1.71 0.67 -12.51
N TRP A 87 -2.19 1.06 -11.34
CA TRP A 87 -3.41 0.52 -10.76
C TRP A 87 -4.34 1.65 -10.37
N ILE A 88 -5.60 1.52 -10.79
CA ILE A 88 -6.66 2.47 -10.48
C ILE A 88 -7.83 1.75 -9.83
N TYR A 89 -8.58 2.47 -9.00
CA TYR A 89 -9.92 2.10 -8.59
C TYR A 89 -10.93 3.03 -9.27
N VAL A 90 -12.02 2.43 -9.75
CA VAL A 90 -13.17 3.13 -10.32
C VAL A 90 -14.45 2.71 -9.62
N ASN A 91 -15.47 3.56 -9.67
CA ASN A 91 -16.75 3.22 -9.07
C ASN A 91 -17.40 2.00 -9.75
N ASN A 92 -18.01 1.14 -8.94
CA ASN A 92 -18.90 0.10 -9.42
C ASN A 92 -20.34 0.59 -9.33
N PHE A 93 -20.96 0.89 -10.49
CA PHE A 93 -22.32 1.44 -10.55
C PHE A 93 -23.41 0.46 -10.09
N GLN A 94 -23.14 -0.84 -10.09
CA GLN A 94 -24.07 -1.85 -9.56
C GLN A 94 -23.98 -1.96 -8.03
N ASN A 95 -22.76 -1.88 -7.50
CA ASN A 95 -22.51 -1.90 -6.06
C ASN A 95 -21.39 -0.91 -5.67
N PRO A 96 -21.72 0.34 -5.29
CA PRO A 96 -20.71 1.36 -4.95
C PRO A 96 -19.82 1.01 -3.75
N TYR A 97 -20.21 0.01 -2.94
CA TYR A 97 -19.38 -0.48 -1.84
C TYR A 97 -18.27 -1.42 -2.29
N GLU A 98 -18.26 -1.88 -3.54
CA GLU A 98 -17.24 -2.76 -4.10
C GLU A 98 -16.61 -2.13 -5.36
N PRO A 99 -15.75 -1.10 -5.21
CA PRO A 99 -15.06 -0.46 -6.31
C PRO A 99 -14.20 -1.44 -7.13
N ASN A 100 -14.19 -1.27 -8.45
CA ASN A 100 -13.47 -2.15 -9.37
C ASN A 100 -12.01 -1.70 -9.52
N ALA A 101 -11.09 -2.66 -9.53
CA ALA A 101 -9.67 -2.43 -9.78
C ALA A 101 -9.37 -2.62 -11.27
N ILE A 102 -8.67 -1.68 -11.89
CA ILE A 102 -8.27 -1.80 -13.30
C ILE A 102 -6.75 -1.70 -13.41
N ARG A 103 -6.16 -2.67 -14.13
CA ARG A 103 -4.73 -2.69 -14.44
C ARG A 103 -4.46 -1.90 -15.72
N LEU A 104 -3.58 -0.91 -15.64
CA LEU A 104 -3.21 -0.08 -16.79
C LEU A 104 -1.71 -0.18 -17.09
N PRO A 105 -1.29 -0.02 -18.35
CA PRO A 105 0.13 0.19 -18.67
C PRO A 105 0.71 1.39 -17.92
N SER A 106 2.02 1.35 -17.67
CA SER A 106 2.78 2.41 -16.99
C SER A 106 2.49 3.80 -17.58
N GLY A 107 2.06 4.73 -16.73
CA GLY A 107 1.74 6.12 -17.05
C GLY A 107 0.30 6.38 -17.53
N MET A 108 -0.44 5.35 -17.92
CA MET A 108 -1.81 5.52 -18.41
C MET A 108 -2.83 5.79 -17.30
N GLY A 109 -2.51 5.50 -16.03
CA GLY A 109 -3.41 5.77 -14.91
C GLY A 109 -3.71 7.26 -14.75
N ILE A 110 -2.67 8.09 -14.78
CA ILE A 110 -2.81 9.55 -14.72
C ILE A 110 -3.48 10.09 -15.97
N GLU A 111 -3.07 9.64 -17.15
CA GLU A 111 -3.71 10.06 -18.41
C GLU A 111 -5.21 9.77 -18.42
N PHE A 112 -5.62 8.58 -17.98
CA PHE A 112 -7.03 8.21 -17.94
C PHE A 112 -7.81 9.03 -16.91
N LYS A 113 -7.22 9.32 -15.75
CA LYS A 113 -7.82 10.21 -14.76
C LYS A 113 -8.05 11.61 -15.35
N ASP A 114 -7.07 12.17 -16.03
CA ASP A 114 -7.17 13.51 -16.63
C ASP A 114 -8.20 13.55 -17.77
N ASP A 115 -8.21 12.54 -18.62
CA ASP A 115 -9.20 12.37 -19.70
C ASP A 115 -10.63 12.28 -19.15
N MET A 116 -10.85 11.46 -18.11
CA MET A 116 -12.15 11.35 -17.43
C MET A 116 -12.55 12.67 -16.76
N THR A 117 -11.61 13.37 -16.14
CA THR A 117 -11.86 14.70 -15.55
C THR A 117 -12.34 15.70 -16.61
N ALA A 118 -11.67 15.73 -17.78
CA ALA A 118 -12.06 16.58 -18.89
C ALA A 118 -13.44 16.20 -19.46
N PHE A 119 -13.71 14.89 -19.60
CA PHE A 119 -15.01 14.38 -20.07
C PHE A 119 -16.16 14.78 -19.14
N ILE A 120 -15.99 14.64 -17.81
CA ILE A 120 -17.00 15.05 -16.82
C ILE A 120 -17.25 16.56 -16.91
N ALA A 121 -16.19 17.37 -16.98
CA ALA A 121 -16.30 18.82 -17.08
C ALA A 121 -17.03 19.25 -18.35
N GLU A 122 -16.77 18.57 -19.47
CA GLU A 122 -17.46 18.84 -20.72
C GLU A 122 -18.92 18.41 -20.69
N ALA A 123 -19.24 17.24 -20.14
CA ALA A 123 -20.61 16.78 -20.03
C ALA A 123 -21.47 17.73 -19.18
N LYS A 124 -20.92 18.22 -18.05
CA LYS A 124 -21.55 19.27 -17.22
C LYS A 124 -21.89 20.54 -18.00
N ARG A 125 -21.17 20.83 -19.09
CA ARG A 125 -21.36 22.02 -19.92
C ARG A 125 -22.24 21.77 -21.15
N VAL A 126 -22.08 20.63 -21.81
CA VAL A 126 -22.73 20.31 -23.10
C VAL A 126 -24.14 19.79 -22.89
N ILE A 127 -24.36 18.94 -21.87
CA ILE A 127 -25.68 18.37 -21.59
C ILE A 127 -26.72 19.47 -21.35
N PRO A 128 -26.55 20.43 -20.42
CA PRO A 128 -27.57 21.47 -20.20
C PRO A 128 -27.86 22.28 -21.47
N LYS A 129 -26.81 22.67 -22.20
CA LYS A 129 -26.94 23.47 -23.43
C LYS A 129 -27.73 22.78 -24.54
N ILE A 130 -27.64 21.45 -24.66
CA ILE A 130 -28.38 20.75 -25.71
C ILE A 130 -29.87 20.67 -25.38
N PHE A 131 -30.22 20.53 -24.09
CA PHE A 131 -31.60 20.55 -23.61
C PHE A 131 -32.23 21.95 -23.67
N GLU A 132 -31.42 23.01 -23.69
CA GLU A 132 -31.86 24.39 -23.95
C GLU A 132 -31.96 24.75 -25.44
N SER A 133 -31.55 23.86 -26.35
CA SER A 133 -31.48 24.17 -27.78
C SER A 133 -32.86 24.13 -28.47
N GLU A 134 -33.04 24.97 -29.50
CA GLU A 134 -34.25 24.97 -30.32
C GLU A 134 -34.48 23.61 -31.02
N ASP A 135 -33.41 22.91 -31.42
CA ASP A 135 -33.51 21.57 -32.02
C ASP A 135 -34.14 20.57 -31.05
N TYR A 136 -33.77 20.60 -29.77
CA TYR A 136 -34.38 19.75 -28.76
C TYR A 136 -35.86 20.07 -28.56
N VAL A 137 -36.22 21.36 -28.42
CA VAL A 137 -37.62 21.79 -28.26
C VAL A 137 -38.46 21.31 -29.43
N ASN A 138 -38.00 21.52 -30.67
CA ASN A 138 -38.70 21.09 -31.87
C ASN A 138 -38.88 19.56 -31.92
N ARG A 139 -37.86 18.78 -31.55
CA ARG A 139 -37.97 17.31 -31.50
C ARG A 139 -38.92 16.84 -30.42
N ARG A 140 -38.92 17.48 -29.26
CA ARG A 140 -39.83 17.16 -28.15
C ARG A 140 -41.28 17.43 -28.53
N ASP A 141 -41.55 18.61 -29.09
CA ASP A 141 -42.89 18.99 -29.49
C ASP A 141 -43.39 18.09 -30.64
N ALA A 142 -42.53 17.74 -31.61
CA ALA A 142 -42.85 16.77 -32.66
C ALA A 142 -43.15 15.36 -32.11
N ALA A 143 -42.39 14.90 -31.11
CA ALA A 143 -42.59 13.59 -30.48
C ALA A 143 -43.91 13.51 -29.69
N LEU A 144 -44.36 14.62 -29.11
CA LEU A 144 -45.61 14.69 -28.35
C LEU A 144 -46.83 15.01 -29.23
N GLN A 145 -46.64 15.61 -30.40
CA GLN A 145 -47.73 16.10 -31.26
C GLN A 145 -48.76 15.01 -31.62
N SER A 146 -48.33 13.78 -31.91
CA SER A 146 -49.25 12.68 -32.21
C SER A 146 -50.09 12.29 -30.99
N LEU A 147 -49.49 12.31 -29.80
CA LEU A 147 -50.15 11.98 -28.53
C LEU A 147 -51.13 13.09 -28.13
N GLU A 148 -50.76 14.36 -28.30
CA GLU A 148 -51.65 15.50 -28.05
C GLU A 148 -52.88 15.48 -28.97
N ASN A 149 -52.69 15.17 -30.25
CA ASN A 149 -53.79 15.01 -31.20
C ASN A 149 -54.73 13.86 -30.81
N GLU A 150 -54.19 12.75 -30.29
CA GLU A 150 -54.98 11.61 -29.83
C GLU A 150 -55.75 11.93 -28.53
N LYS A 151 -55.12 12.62 -27.58
CA LYS A 151 -55.79 13.15 -26.38
C LYS A 151 -56.94 14.10 -26.75
N ALA A 152 -56.70 15.04 -27.67
CA ALA A 152 -57.72 15.98 -28.15
C ALA A 152 -58.92 15.24 -28.79
N LYS A 153 -58.68 14.17 -29.56
CA LYS A 153 -59.74 13.34 -30.13
C LYS A 153 -60.56 12.61 -29.06
N LEU A 154 -59.90 12.03 -28.05
CA LEU A 154 -60.58 11.35 -26.94
C LEU A 154 -61.44 12.32 -26.13
N PHE A 155 -60.93 13.52 -25.86
CA PHE A 155 -61.71 14.58 -25.22
C PHE A 155 -62.92 15.01 -26.07
N ALA A 156 -62.74 15.21 -27.38
CA ALA A 156 -63.84 15.55 -28.27
C ALA A 156 -64.90 14.44 -28.36
N GLN A 157 -64.49 13.16 -28.33
CA GLN A 157 -65.41 12.01 -28.35
C GLN A 157 -66.26 11.92 -27.07
N ILE A 158 -65.64 12.08 -25.90
CA ILE A 158 -66.38 12.01 -24.63
C ILE A 158 -67.29 13.24 -24.45
N ASP A 159 -66.87 14.42 -24.90
CA ASP A 159 -67.72 15.63 -24.91
C ASP A 159 -68.92 15.47 -25.86
N ALA A 160 -68.73 14.85 -27.03
CA ALA A 160 -69.82 14.56 -27.97
C ALA A 160 -70.80 13.53 -27.39
N SER A 161 -70.31 12.43 -26.82
CA SER A 161 -71.14 11.42 -26.14
C SER A 161 -71.92 12.02 -24.96
N ALA A 162 -71.28 12.88 -24.18
CA ALA A 162 -71.95 13.61 -23.10
C ALA A 162 -73.12 14.44 -23.63
N ARG A 163 -72.91 15.23 -24.69
CA ARG A 163 -73.96 16.06 -25.29
C ARG A 163 -75.11 15.24 -25.89
N GLU A 164 -74.82 14.12 -26.56
CA GLU A 164 -75.83 13.20 -27.09
C GLU A 164 -76.70 12.59 -25.97
N LYS A 165 -76.10 12.34 -24.81
CA LYS A 165 -76.78 11.84 -23.61
C LYS A 165 -77.41 12.95 -22.76
N ASN A 166 -77.46 14.20 -23.24
CA ASN A 166 -77.93 15.38 -22.53
C ASN A 166 -77.12 15.70 -21.25
N PHE A 167 -75.79 15.67 -21.34
CA PHE A 167 -74.89 16.09 -20.28
C PHE A 167 -73.79 17.01 -20.83
N VAL A 168 -73.24 17.86 -19.96
CA VAL A 168 -71.99 18.60 -20.19
C VAL A 168 -70.97 18.23 -19.12
N ILE A 169 -69.71 18.15 -19.52
CA ILE A 169 -68.59 17.84 -18.62
C ILE A 169 -67.92 19.16 -18.23
N GLN A 170 -67.76 19.41 -16.92
CA GLN A 170 -67.08 20.61 -16.42
C GLN A 170 -66.07 20.27 -15.32
N PRO A 171 -64.96 21.02 -15.19
CA PRO A 171 -64.04 20.87 -14.06
C PRO A 171 -64.67 21.38 -12.76
N GLY A 172 -64.66 20.56 -11.71
CA GLY A 172 -65.11 20.88 -10.37
C GLY A 172 -64.02 20.61 -9.30
N PRO A 173 -64.26 21.00 -8.04
CA PRO A 173 -63.25 20.91 -6.97
C PRO A 173 -62.86 19.48 -6.56
N GLN A 174 -63.62 18.46 -6.98
CA GLN A 174 -63.28 17.03 -6.77
C GLN A 174 -63.11 16.25 -8.08
N GLY A 175 -62.84 16.93 -9.20
CA GLY A 175 -62.67 16.32 -10.52
C GLY A 175 -63.74 16.78 -11.52
N LEU A 176 -63.97 16.01 -12.59
CA LEU A 176 -64.96 16.36 -13.60
C LEU A 176 -66.39 16.10 -13.09
N LEU A 177 -67.26 17.10 -13.22
CA LEU A 177 -68.69 17.05 -12.94
C LEU A 177 -69.45 16.83 -14.26
N THR A 178 -70.38 15.87 -14.26
CA THR A 178 -71.37 15.70 -15.33
C THR A 178 -72.66 16.40 -14.96
N ILE A 179 -73.02 17.44 -15.70
CA ILE A 179 -74.21 18.27 -15.44
C ILE A 179 -75.27 17.94 -16.49
N PRO A 180 -76.50 17.55 -16.11
CA PRO A 180 -77.57 17.27 -17.07
C PRO A 180 -77.99 18.54 -17.84
N LEU A 181 -78.37 18.37 -19.09
CA LEU A 181 -78.85 19.41 -20.00
C LEU A 181 -80.35 19.20 -20.29
N LYS A 182 -81.14 20.28 -20.32
CA LYS A 182 -82.50 20.28 -20.85
C LYS A 182 -82.63 21.38 -21.89
N ASP A 183 -83.08 21.01 -23.09
CA ASP A 183 -83.15 21.90 -24.27
C ASP A 183 -81.82 22.64 -24.55
N GLY A 184 -80.68 21.99 -24.28
CA GLY A 184 -79.35 22.56 -24.46
C GLY A 184 -78.84 23.47 -23.33
N THR A 185 -79.61 23.63 -22.25
CA THR A 185 -79.21 24.44 -21.08
C THR A 185 -78.86 23.57 -19.86
N PRO A 186 -77.78 23.88 -19.11
CA PRO A 186 -77.43 23.17 -17.87
C PRO A 186 -78.56 23.26 -16.85
N MET A 187 -78.92 22.12 -16.28
CA MET A 187 -79.99 21.99 -15.29
C MET A 187 -79.43 22.04 -13.88
N GLU A 188 -80.00 22.90 -13.02
CA GLU A 188 -79.69 22.92 -11.60
C GLU A 188 -80.39 21.77 -10.85
N GLN A 189 -79.83 21.40 -9.70
CA GLN A 189 -80.21 20.18 -8.99
C GLN A 189 -81.68 20.18 -8.51
N GLU A 190 -82.24 21.35 -8.18
CA GLU A 190 -83.65 21.51 -7.81
C GLU A 190 -84.59 21.24 -9.00
N THR A 191 -84.20 21.65 -10.19
CA THR A 191 -84.98 21.45 -11.42
C THR A 191 -84.97 20.00 -11.88
N PHE A 192 -83.89 19.26 -11.59
CA PHE A 192 -83.79 17.82 -11.84
C PHE A 192 -84.72 17.01 -10.93
N LEU A 193 -84.83 17.39 -9.65
CA LEU A 193 -85.70 16.73 -8.67
C LEU A 193 -87.19 17.00 -8.92
N ALA A 194 -87.52 18.07 -9.64
CA ALA A 194 -88.88 18.41 -10.05
C ALA A 194 -89.37 17.65 -11.30
N LEU A 195 -88.50 16.87 -11.98
CA LEU A 195 -88.88 16.05 -13.12
C LEU A 195 -89.71 14.82 -12.69
N PRO A 196 -90.57 14.26 -13.57
CA PRO A 196 -91.26 12.99 -13.31
C PRO A 196 -90.26 11.85 -13.01
N GLU A 197 -90.62 10.90 -12.14
CA GLU A 197 -89.75 9.77 -11.77
C GLU A 197 -89.25 8.95 -12.97
N GLU A 198 -90.07 8.82 -14.01
CA GLU A 198 -89.71 8.17 -15.28
C GLU A 198 -88.54 8.89 -15.99
N GLU A 199 -88.59 10.22 -16.10
CA GLU A 199 -87.53 11.02 -16.72
C GLU A 199 -86.25 11.03 -15.86
N GLN A 200 -86.39 11.07 -14.52
CA GLN A 200 -85.24 10.99 -13.60
C GLN A 200 -84.49 9.66 -13.76
N ARG A 201 -85.21 8.54 -13.90
CA ARG A 201 -84.63 7.22 -14.15
C ARG A 201 -83.89 7.17 -15.49
N GLU A 202 -84.41 7.82 -16.53
CA GLU A 202 -83.77 7.86 -17.85
C GLU A 202 -82.44 8.64 -17.80
N TYR A 203 -82.40 9.80 -17.14
CA TYR A 203 -81.15 10.54 -16.91
C TYR A 203 -80.16 9.77 -16.05
N GLN A 204 -80.62 9.05 -15.00
CA GLN A 204 -79.74 8.23 -14.17
C GLN A 204 -79.09 7.09 -14.97
N LYS A 205 -79.86 6.40 -15.82
CA LYS A 205 -79.33 5.33 -16.68
C LYS A 205 -78.29 5.86 -17.67
N LYS A 206 -78.59 6.97 -18.36
CA LYS A 206 -77.64 7.66 -19.27
C LYS A 206 -76.39 8.15 -18.54
N ARG A 207 -76.53 8.61 -17.29
CA ARG A 207 -75.40 9.02 -16.45
C ARG A 207 -74.49 7.85 -16.08
N GLU A 208 -75.06 6.69 -15.75
CA GLU A 208 -74.27 5.47 -15.46
C GLU A 208 -73.49 5.01 -16.70
N GLU A 209 -74.14 4.99 -17.87
CA GLU A 209 -73.50 4.68 -19.16
C GLU A 209 -72.37 5.67 -19.49
N LEU A 210 -72.61 6.97 -19.32
CA LEU A 210 -71.59 8.02 -19.52
C LEU A 210 -70.44 7.90 -18.50
N THR A 211 -70.72 7.51 -17.25
CA THR A 211 -69.69 7.31 -16.22
C THR A 211 -68.74 6.17 -16.59
N VAL A 212 -69.26 5.09 -17.19
CA VAL A 212 -68.44 3.97 -17.69
C VAL A 212 -67.56 4.43 -18.86
N GLU A 213 -68.11 5.18 -19.82
CA GLU A 213 -67.36 5.74 -20.95
C GLU A 213 -66.28 6.73 -20.51
N MET A 214 -66.59 7.62 -19.56
CA MET A 214 -65.62 8.53 -18.95
C MET A 214 -64.49 7.76 -18.28
N ARG A 215 -64.81 6.72 -17.50
CA ARG A 215 -63.79 5.89 -16.84
C ARG A 215 -62.85 5.23 -17.85
N ASN A 216 -63.40 4.70 -18.96
CA ASN A 216 -62.61 4.09 -20.04
C ASN A 216 -61.72 5.13 -20.75
N THR A 217 -62.28 6.30 -21.06
CA THR A 217 -61.55 7.41 -21.68
C THR A 217 -60.42 7.91 -20.77
N PHE A 218 -60.66 8.04 -19.47
CA PHE A 218 -59.63 8.41 -18.50
C PHE A 218 -58.51 7.38 -18.37
N ARG A 219 -58.83 6.08 -18.48
CA ARG A 219 -57.80 5.05 -18.53
C ARG A 219 -56.91 5.23 -19.76
N GLN A 220 -57.52 5.47 -20.93
CA GLN A 220 -56.78 5.75 -22.18
C GLN A 220 -55.95 7.04 -22.08
N LEU A 221 -56.48 8.10 -21.46
CA LEU A 221 -55.74 9.34 -21.22
C LEU A 221 -54.51 9.11 -20.32
N ARG A 222 -54.65 8.33 -19.24
CA ARG A 222 -53.51 7.96 -18.38
C ARG A 222 -52.47 7.12 -19.12
N GLU A 223 -52.91 6.17 -19.96
CA GLU A 223 -52.02 5.40 -20.82
C GLU A 223 -51.26 6.31 -21.80
N LEU A 224 -51.92 7.32 -22.37
CA LEU A 224 -51.28 8.32 -23.24
C LEU A 224 -50.34 9.28 -22.47
N ASP A 225 -50.66 9.64 -21.23
CA ASP A 225 -49.77 10.41 -20.35
C ASP A 225 -48.49 9.62 -20.05
N GLN A 226 -48.63 8.36 -19.65
CA GLN A 226 -47.49 7.47 -19.40
C GLN A 226 -46.63 7.28 -20.66
N LYS A 227 -47.27 7.00 -21.80
CA LYS A 227 -46.58 6.88 -23.09
C LYS A 227 -45.87 8.18 -23.48
N GLY A 228 -46.46 9.33 -23.15
CA GLY A 228 -45.83 10.65 -23.35
C GLY A 228 -44.58 10.82 -22.50
N MET A 229 -44.63 10.46 -21.22
CA MET A 229 -43.46 10.47 -20.33
C MET A 229 -42.35 9.55 -20.85
N GLU A 230 -42.68 8.30 -21.20
CA GLU A 230 -41.74 7.32 -21.76
C GLU A 230 -41.12 7.82 -23.08
N THR A 231 -41.92 8.46 -23.94
CA THR A 231 -41.44 9.03 -25.22
C THR A 231 -40.43 10.16 -24.97
N VAL A 232 -40.71 11.05 -24.02
CA VAL A 232 -39.80 12.14 -23.65
C VAL A 232 -38.54 11.59 -22.99
N GLU A 233 -38.65 10.60 -22.11
CA GLU A 233 -37.50 9.95 -21.48
C GLU A 233 -36.58 9.30 -22.52
N GLN A 234 -37.15 8.57 -23.48
CA GLN A 234 -36.40 7.97 -24.58
C GLN A 234 -35.75 9.03 -25.49
N LEU A 235 -36.46 10.11 -25.81
CA LEU A 235 -35.89 11.24 -26.57
C LEU A 235 -34.71 11.88 -25.81
N ASN A 236 -34.87 12.12 -24.51
CA ASN A 236 -33.82 12.69 -23.66
C ASN A 236 -32.57 11.79 -23.67
N ARG A 237 -32.79 10.47 -23.57
CA ARG A 237 -31.73 9.46 -23.67
C ARG A 237 -30.99 9.52 -25.00
N ASP A 238 -31.71 9.55 -26.13
CA ASP A 238 -31.10 9.57 -27.46
C ASP A 238 -30.31 10.87 -27.71
N VAL A 239 -30.86 12.02 -27.27
CA VAL A 239 -30.20 13.33 -27.38
C VAL A 239 -28.93 13.37 -26.52
N ALA A 240 -28.98 12.87 -25.28
CA ALA A 240 -27.82 12.82 -24.40
C ALA A 240 -26.72 11.88 -24.93
N LEU A 241 -27.11 10.71 -25.46
CA LEU A 241 -26.17 9.78 -26.10
C LEU A 241 -25.50 10.41 -27.32
N GLY A 242 -26.27 11.11 -28.16
CA GLY A 242 -25.73 11.86 -29.30
C GLY A 242 -24.75 12.96 -28.89
N ALA A 243 -25.08 13.71 -27.83
CA ALA A 243 -24.24 14.80 -27.32
C ALA A 243 -22.87 14.31 -26.82
N MET A 244 -22.84 13.13 -26.17
CA MET A 244 -21.61 12.55 -25.60
C MET A 244 -20.88 11.60 -26.55
N GLY A 245 -21.56 11.11 -27.60
CA GLY A 245 -21.11 9.98 -28.43
C GLY A 245 -19.72 10.15 -29.03
N HIS A 246 -19.40 11.32 -29.59
CA HIS A 246 -18.07 11.57 -30.16
C HIS A 246 -16.94 11.49 -29.12
N ARG A 247 -17.18 12.01 -27.90
CA ARG A 247 -16.19 11.95 -26.82
C ARG A 247 -16.02 10.54 -26.27
N VAL A 248 -17.13 9.84 -26.05
CA VAL A 248 -17.12 8.45 -25.61
C VAL A 248 -16.38 7.56 -26.61
N ALA A 249 -16.64 7.73 -27.92
CA ALA A 249 -15.92 7.01 -28.96
C ALA A 249 -14.41 7.31 -28.92
N SER A 250 -14.03 8.59 -28.83
CA SER A 250 -12.61 8.98 -28.74
C SER A 250 -11.88 8.39 -27.53
N LEU A 251 -12.55 8.31 -26.37
CA LEU A 251 -11.98 7.68 -25.18
C LEU A 251 -11.82 6.16 -25.39
N LYS A 252 -12.85 5.50 -25.90
CA LYS A 252 -12.79 4.05 -26.16
C LYS A 252 -11.73 3.66 -27.18
N ASP A 253 -11.54 4.48 -28.21
CA ASP A 253 -10.50 4.26 -29.21
C ASP A 253 -9.10 4.39 -28.58
N LYS A 254 -8.89 5.40 -27.72
CA LYS A 254 -7.62 5.60 -27.00
C LYS A 254 -7.28 4.41 -26.08
N TYR A 255 -8.28 3.88 -25.38
CA TYR A 255 -8.12 2.79 -24.41
C TYR A 255 -8.55 1.41 -24.94
N ALA A 256 -8.63 1.23 -26.26
CA ALA A 256 -9.13 0.01 -26.90
C ALA A 256 -8.42 -1.30 -26.48
N HIS A 257 -7.18 -1.19 -26.00
CA HIS A 257 -6.36 -2.30 -25.55
C HIS A 257 -6.64 -2.74 -24.10
N VAL A 258 -7.50 -2.01 -23.36
CA VAL A 258 -7.90 -2.34 -21.98
C VAL A 258 -9.43 -2.48 -21.91
N ALA A 259 -9.92 -3.72 -21.96
CA ALA A 259 -11.36 -4.00 -22.01
C ALA A 259 -12.13 -3.47 -20.79
N GLU A 260 -11.53 -3.54 -19.60
CA GLU A 260 -12.14 -3.06 -18.35
C GLU A 260 -12.37 -1.55 -18.34
N VAL A 261 -11.48 -0.77 -18.98
CA VAL A 261 -11.66 0.69 -19.15
C VAL A 261 -12.85 0.97 -20.04
N ASN A 262 -12.97 0.26 -21.16
CA ASN A 262 -14.10 0.43 -22.07
C ASN A 262 -15.43 0.09 -21.41
N ALA A 263 -15.46 -0.99 -20.61
CA ALA A 263 -16.64 -1.37 -19.82
C ALA A 263 -17.00 -0.30 -18.78
N PHE A 264 -15.99 0.33 -18.14
CA PHE A 264 -16.24 1.45 -17.23
C PHE A 264 -16.78 2.69 -17.96
N ILE A 265 -16.21 3.06 -19.11
CA ILE A 265 -16.73 4.18 -19.94
C ILE A 265 -18.18 3.93 -20.36
N ASP A 266 -18.52 2.70 -20.73
CA ASP A 266 -19.90 2.29 -21.02
C ASP A 266 -20.82 2.47 -19.81
N ALA A 267 -20.40 1.99 -18.65
CA ALA A 267 -21.17 2.12 -17.42
C ALA A 267 -21.37 3.60 -17.02
N VAL A 268 -20.33 4.43 -17.19
CA VAL A 268 -20.41 5.89 -17.00
C VAL A 268 -21.45 6.49 -17.94
N GLN A 269 -21.41 6.18 -19.24
CA GLN A 269 -22.37 6.70 -20.21
C GLN A 269 -23.80 6.31 -19.86
N VAL A 270 -24.03 5.04 -19.49
CA VAL A 270 -25.36 4.55 -19.09
C VAL A 270 -25.85 5.26 -17.83
N ASP A 271 -25.01 5.42 -16.81
CA ASP A 271 -25.38 6.10 -15.57
C ASP A 271 -25.68 7.59 -15.83
N MET A 272 -24.83 8.30 -16.58
CA MET A 272 -25.04 9.73 -16.88
C MET A 272 -26.37 9.98 -17.59
N VAL A 273 -26.75 9.07 -18.50
CA VAL A 273 -28.03 9.14 -19.21
C VAL A 273 -29.21 8.73 -18.31
N GLY A 274 -29.03 7.76 -17.41
CA GLY A 274 -30.04 7.42 -16.41
C GLY A 274 -30.25 8.51 -15.36
N ASN A 275 -29.27 9.38 -15.15
CA ASN A 275 -29.25 10.44 -14.15
C ASN A 275 -29.17 11.85 -14.75
N LEU A 276 -29.76 12.08 -15.93
CA LEU A 276 -29.80 13.40 -16.58
C LEU A 276 -30.28 14.56 -15.68
N PRO A 277 -31.25 14.37 -14.76
CA PRO A 277 -31.63 15.44 -13.82
C PRO A 277 -30.48 15.96 -12.95
N GLN A 278 -29.41 15.18 -12.74
CA GLN A 278 -28.23 15.64 -12.00
C GLN A 278 -27.41 16.68 -12.77
N PHE A 279 -27.51 16.68 -14.10
CA PHE A 279 -26.83 17.62 -14.98
C PHE A 279 -27.67 18.88 -15.23
N MET A 280 -28.99 18.75 -15.20
CA MET A 280 -29.92 19.86 -15.37
C MET A 280 -30.05 20.63 -14.06
N GLU A 281 -29.96 21.97 -14.09
CA GLU A 281 -30.33 22.76 -12.92
C GLU A 281 -31.84 22.65 -12.71
N GLU A 282 -32.26 22.03 -11.61
CA GLU A 282 -33.59 22.33 -11.10
C GLU A 282 -33.59 23.80 -10.68
N VAL A 283 -34.21 24.66 -11.50
CA VAL A 283 -34.67 25.99 -11.09
C VAL A 283 -35.88 25.78 -10.18
N HIS A 284 -35.67 25.14 -9.03
CA HIS A 284 -36.66 25.18 -7.97
C HIS A 284 -36.49 26.52 -7.24
N PRO A 285 -37.54 27.35 -7.16
CA PRO A 285 -37.52 28.48 -6.23
C PRO A 285 -37.24 27.91 -4.82
N PRO A 286 -36.32 28.48 -4.04
CA PRO A 286 -35.94 27.94 -2.76
C PRO A 286 -37.14 28.04 -1.80
N GLN A 287 -37.88 26.95 -1.63
CA GLN A 287 -38.97 26.91 -0.65
C GLN A 287 -38.52 26.45 0.73
N GLN A 288 -37.31 25.89 0.90
CA GLN A 288 -36.71 25.67 2.22
C GLN A 288 -35.18 25.84 2.21
N PRO A 289 -34.60 26.55 3.18
CA PRO A 289 -33.15 26.61 3.34
C PRO A 289 -32.65 25.26 3.83
N SER A 290 -32.04 24.49 2.93
CA SER A 290 -31.28 23.30 3.30
C SER A 290 -29.97 23.74 3.99
N PRO A 291 -29.56 23.15 5.12
CA PRO A 291 -28.40 23.59 5.89
C PRO A 291 -27.05 23.27 5.22
N ILE A 292 -27.04 22.57 4.08
CA ILE A 292 -25.84 22.21 3.32
C ILE A 292 -25.78 23.07 2.06
N PRO A 293 -24.66 23.75 1.75
CA PRO A 293 -24.50 24.47 0.50
C PRO A 293 -24.71 23.52 -0.69
N ASN A 294 -25.71 23.83 -1.51
CA ASN A 294 -26.09 23.09 -2.73
C ASN A 294 -24.90 22.75 -3.68
N PRO A 295 -23.83 23.57 -3.81
CA PRO A 295 -22.69 23.26 -4.67
C PRO A 295 -21.88 22.02 -4.25
N LEU A 296 -21.69 21.79 -2.95
CA LEU A 296 -20.84 20.69 -2.44
C LEU A 296 -21.48 19.32 -2.68
N LEU A 297 -22.80 19.23 -2.45
CA LEU A 297 -23.60 18.03 -2.72
C LEU A 297 -23.60 17.67 -4.20
N LYS A 298 -23.66 18.67 -5.10
CA LYS A 298 -23.53 18.44 -6.54
C LYS A 298 -22.16 17.90 -6.89
N GLU A 299 -21.08 18.46 -6.36
CA GLU A 299 -19.72 18.01 -6.67
C GLU A 299 -19.49 16.55 -6.23
N LEU A 300 -19.96 16.19 -5.02
CA LEU A 300 -19.94 14.81 -4.52
C LEU A 300 -20.71 13.83 -5.42
N ALA A 301 -21.80 14.26 -6.05
CA ALA A 301 -22.59 13.41 -6.95
C ALA A 301 -21.84 12.99 -8.23
N PHE A 302 -20.82 13.76 -8.66
CA PHE A 302 -20.01 13.43 -9.83
C PHE A 302 -18.76 12.60 -9.52
N ARG A 303 -18.39 12.44 -8.24
CA ARG A 303 -17.22 11.62 -7.84
C ARG A 303 -17.32 10.18 -8.33
N LYS A 304 -18.54 9.64 -8.49
CA LYS A 304 -18.77 8.29 -9.04
C LYS A 304 -18.23 8.10 -10.47
N TYR A 305 -17.90 9.16 -11.18
CA TYR A 305 -17.30 9.10 -12.52
C TYR A 305 -15.78 9.32 -12.50
N GLU A 306 -15.19 9.66 -11.35
CA GLU A 306 -13.76 9.90 -11.20
C GLU A 306 -12.94 8.60 -11.21
N VAL A 307 -11.63 8.77 -11.33
CA VAL A 307 -10.65 7.67 -11.34
C VAL A 307 -9.68 7.89 -10.17
N ASN A 308 -9.60 6.91 -9.27
CA ASN A 308 -8.63 6.94 -8.19
C ASN A 308 -7.36 6.19 -8.58
N VAL A 309 -6.30 6.92 -8.91
CA VAL A 309 -4.98 6.32 -9.20
C VAL A 309 -4.27 6.01 -7.90
N ILE A 310 -4.07 4.72 -7.61
CA ILE A 310 -3.41 4.27 -6.38
C ILE A 310 -1.94 3.91 -6.60
N VAL A 311 -1.56 3.51 -7.81
CA VAL A 311 -0.18 3.23 -8.21
C VAL A 311 0.06 3.91 -9.55
N ASP A 312 1.04 4.80 -9.59
CA ASP A 312 1.56 5.42 -10.81
C ASP A 312 3.03 5.03 -10.98
N ASN A 313 3.35 4.48 -12.15
CA ASN A 313 4.69 4.09 -12.55
C ASN A 313 5.23 4.92 -13.74
N SER A 314 4.61 6.06 -14.07
CA SER A 314 5.01 6.96 -15.17
C SER A 314 6.51 7.34 -15.15
N GLU A 315 7.04 7.68 -13.97
CA GLU A 315 8.43 8.06 -13.76
C GLU A 315 9.39 6.87 -13.56
N SER A 316 8.85 5.64 -13.50
CA SER A 316 9.68 4.47 -13.22
C SER A 316 10.60 4.13 -14.39
N LYS A 317 11.87 3.87 -14.08
CA LYS A 317 12.91 3.50 -15.06
C LYS A 317 13.06 1.98 -15.24
N GLY A 318 12.26 1.18 -14.53
CA GLY A 318 12.34 -0.27 -14.51
C GLY A 318 11.34 -0.89 -13.54
N ALA A 319 11.60 -2.11 -13.06
CA ALA A 319 10.73 -2.74 -12.06
C ALA A 319 10.73 -1.92 -10.75
N PRO A 320 9.56 -1.73 -10.10
CA PRO A 320 9.48 -0.96 -8.87
C PRO A 320 10.27 -1.63 -7.73
N ILE A 321 10.91 -0.82 -6.89
CA ILE A 321 11.60 -1.28 -5.67
C ILE A 321 11.08 -0.44 -4.52
N VAL A 322 10.51 -1.09 -3.51
CA VAL A 322 10.01 -0.42 -2.30
C VAL A 322 10.73 -0.97 -1.08
N PHE A 323 11.35 -0.07 -0.31
CA PHE A 323 11.89 -0.37 1.01
C PHE A 323 10.92 0.12 2.06
N GLU A 324 10.16 -0.79 2.65
CA GLU A 324 9.24 -0.45 3.73
C GLU A 324 9.96 -0.64 5.07
N GLN A 325 10.28 0.47 5.74
CA GLN A 325 11.01 0.48 7.01
C GLN A 325 10.07 0.45 8.22
N ASN A 326 8.79 0.81 8.04
CA ASN A 326 7.79 0.79 9.09
C ASN A 326 6.53 0.08 8.57
N PRO A 327 6.56 -1.26 8.47
CA PRO A 327 5.49 -2.07 7.90
C PRO A 327 4.33 -2.20 8.89
N THR A 328 3.64 -1.10 9.16
CA THR A 328 2.30 -1.16 9.77
C THR A 328 1.32 -1.78 8.77
N TYR A 329 0.20 -2.32 9.25
CA TYR A 329 -0.78 -2.96 8.37
C TYR A 329 -1.25 -2.02 7.26
N SER A 330 -1.59 -0.77 7.61
CA SER A 330 -2.02 0.24 6.64
C SER A 330 -0.91 0.69 5.70
N ASN A 331 0.33 0.80 6.17
CA ASN A 331 1.45 1.15 5.28
C ASN A 331 1.74 0.04 4.28
N LEU A 332 1.63 -1.23 4.70
CA LEU A 332 1.94 -2.36 3.83
C LEU A 332 0.80 -2.67 2.85
N PHE A 333 -0.42 -2.83 3.35
CA PHE A 333 -1.59 -3.27 2.58
C PHE A 333 -2.49 -2.13 2.10
N GLY A 334 -2.22 -0.88 2.48
CA GLY A 334 -3.09 0.25 2.16
C GLY A 334 -4.22 0.41 3.16
N LYS A 335 -5.04 1.43 2.94
CA LYS A 335 -6.17 1.76 3.81
C LYS A 335 -7.25 2.49 3.03
N VAL A 336 -8.45 2.51 3.60
CA VAL A 336 -9.54 3.38 3.17
C VAL A 336 -9.58 4.57 4.12
N GLU A 337 -9.41 5.78 3.60
CA GLU A 337 -9.53 6.99 4.41
C GLU A 337 -11.01 7.34 4.65
N ARG A 338 -11.24 8.07 5.74
CA ARG A 338 -12.57 8.52 6.16
C ARG A 338 -12.50 10.00 6.44
N GLU A 339 -13.46 10.75 5.92
CA GLU A 339 -13.60 12.17 6.20
C GLU A 339 -14.79 12.41 7.14
N PHE A 340 -14.56 13.26 8.14
CA PHE A 340 -15.61 13.77 9.02
C PHE A 340 -16.15 15.06 8.42
N GLN A 341 -17.34 15.00 7.82
CA GLN A 341 -18.03 16.18 7.29
C GLN A 341 -19.35 16.37 8.02
N TYR A 342 -19.55 17.55 8.62
CA TYR A 342 -20.78 17.91 9.34
C TYR A 342 -21.22 16.89 10.42
N GLY A 343 -20.27 16.24 11.09
CA GLY A 343 -20.56 15.22 12.12
C GLY A 343 -20.92 13.84 11.56
N VAL A 344 -20.93 13.66 10.24
CA VAL A 344 -21.12 12.37 9.56
C VAL A 344 -19.77 11.88 9.04
N VAL A 345 -19.48 10.60 9.27
CA VAL A 345 -18.31 9.93 8.71
C VAL A 345 -18.67 9.46 7.31
N THR A 346 -17.95 9.93 6.30
CA THR A 346 -18.14 9.54 4.90
C THR A 346 -16.88 8.90 4.35
N THR A 347 -17.04 7.97 3.41
CA THR A 347 -15.95 7.32 2.69
C THR A 347 -16.43 6.94 1.30
N ASP A 348 -15.53 7.03 0.33
CA ASP A 348 -15.78 6.66 -1.07
C ASP A 348 -14.49 6.07 -1.69
N PHE A 349 -14.60 5.53 -2.90
CA PHE A 349 -13.47 4.86 -3.56
C PHE A 349 -12.28 5.80 -3.86
N THR A 350 -12.47 7.12 -3.90
CA THR A 350 -11.39 8.11 -4.10
C THR A 350 -10.50 8.25 -2.86
N MET A 351 -10.99 7.78 -1.72
CA MET A 351 -10.27 7.75 -0.44
C MET A 351 -9.46 6.47 -0.22
N ILE A 352 -9.44 5.55 -1.18
CA ILE A 352 -8.57 4.37 -1.13
C ILE A 352 -7.12 4.81 -1.33
N ARG A 353 -6.22 4.35 -0.44
CA ARG A 353 -4.78 4.62 -0.49
C ARG A 353 -3.99 3.33 -0.63
N SER A 354 -3.03 3.34 -1.56
CA SER A 354 -2.11 2.24 -1.76
C SER A 354 -1.16 2.04 -0.58
N GLY A 355 -0.89 0.78 -0.29
CA GLY A 355 0.22 0.37 0.55
C GLY A 355 1.51 0.14 -0.23
N SER A 356 2.60 -0.10 0.47
CA SER A 356 3.91 -0.44 -0.07
C SER A 356 3.88 -1.71 -0.93
N ILE A 357 3.01 -2.68 -0.64
CA ILE A 357 2.84 -3.88 -1.47
C ILE A 357 2.25 -3.55 -2.86
N HIS A 358 1.36 -2.57 -2.94
CA HIS A 358 0.77 -2.11 -4.20
C HIS A 358 1.82 -1.40 -5.05
N LYS A 359 2.59 -0.50 -4.42
CA LYS A 359 3.67 0.26 -5.09
C LYS A 359 4.80 -0.64 -5.58
N ALA A 360 5.05 -1.75 -4.89
CA ALA A 360 6.06 -2.73 -5.27
C ALA A 360 5.59 -3.74 -6.33
N ASN A 361 4.30 -3.76 -6.65
CA ASN A 361 3.70 -4.77 -7.54
C ASN A 361 4.31 -4.71 -8.95
N GLY A 362 4.69 -5.87 -9.49
CA GLY A 362 5.52 -6.03 -10.69
C GLY A 362 7.04 -5.96 -10.43
N GLY A 363 7.48 -5.87 -9.17
CA GLY A 363 8.89 -5.67 -8.82
C GLY A 363 9.28 -6.29 -7.48
N PHE A 364 9.86 -5.48 -6.59
CA PHE A 364 10.52 -5.93 -5.36
C PHE A 364 10.08 -5.16 -4.13
N LEU A 365 9.78 -5.89 -3.06
CA LEU A 365 9.47 -5.34 -1.74
C LEU A 365 10.50 -5.83 -0.72
N VAL A 366 11.20 -4.90 -0.08
CA VAL A 366 12.20 -5.19 0.93
C VAL A 366 11.68 -4.81 2.31
N LEU A 367 11.71 -5.78 3.24
CA LEU A 367 11.15 -5.63 4.58
C LEU A 367 12.16 -6.09 5.64
N PRO A 368 12.42 -5.30 6.69
CA PRO A 368 13.07 -5.77 7.90
C PRO A 368 12.11 -6.67 8.68
N ILE A 369 12.54 -7.90 8.97
CA ILE A 369 11.67 -8.91 9.62
C ILE A 369 11.33 -8.50 11.06
N GLU A 370 12.26 -7.85 11.76
CA GLU A 370 12.05 -7.42 13.13
C GLU A 370 10.87 -6.44 13.24
N ASP A 371 10.69 -5.56 12.25
CA ASP A 371 9.60 -4.58 12.24
C ASP A 371 8.26 -5.19 11.80
N LEU A 372 8.28 -6.27 11.01
CA LEU A 372 7.08 -7.05 10.72
C LEU A 372 6.48 -7.66 11.99
N PHE A 373 7.32 -8.20 12.89
CA PHE A 373 6.84 -8.80 14.14
C PHE A 373 6.44 -7.79 15.20
N ARG A 374 6.97 -6.56 15.12
CA ARG A 374 6.53 -5.46 16.01
C ARG A 374 5.09 -5.03 15.73
N ASN A 375 4.59 -5.27 14.51
CA ASN A 375 3.26 -4.86 14.08
C ASN A 375 2.33 -6.08 14.00
N PRO A 376 1.26 -6.16 14.83
CA PRO A 376 0.33 -7.28 14.80
C PRO A 376 -0.33 -7.49 13.42
N PHE A 377 -0.63 -8.76 13.09
CA PHE A 377 -1.30 -9.20 11.84
C PHE A 377 -0.56 -8.96 10.53
N VAL A 378 0.55 -8.23 10.52
CA VAL A 378 1.27 -7.89 9.28
C VAL A 378 1.93 -9.13 8.68
N TRP A 379 2.54 -9.99 9.51
CA TRP A 379 3.15 -11.25 9.07
C TRP A 379 2.10 -12.18 8.43
N ASP A 380 0.98 -12.40 9.09
CA ASP A 380 -0.09 -13.26 8.58
C ASP A 380 -0.76 -12.68 7.33
N GLY A 381 -0.94 -11.35 7.29
CA GLY A 381 -1.42 -10.65 6.11
C GLY A 381 -0.48 -10.84 4.91
N LEU A 382 0.84 -10.74 5.13
CA LEU A 382 1.83 -10.90 4.07
C LEU A 382 1.85 -12.33 3.55
N LYS A 383 1.83 -13.32 4.44
CA LYS A 383 1.72 -14.73 4.05
C LYS A 383 0.45 -15.00 3.26
N SER A 384 -0.69 -14.44 3.71
CA SER A 384 -1.97 -14.59 3.03
C SER A 384 -1.90 -14.03 1.60
N ALA A 385 -1.43 -12.79 1.44
CA ALA A 385 -1.31 -12.14 0.13
C ALA A 385 -0.38 -12.92 -0.82
N LEU A 386 0.76 -13.43 -0.32
CA LEU A 386 1.69 -14.23 -1.12
C LEU A 386 1.12 -15.61 -1.50
N LYS A 387 0.27 -16.21 -0.66
CA LYS A 387 -0.39 -17.49 -0.95
C LYS A 387 -1.56 -17.34 -1.90
N THR A 388 -2.38 -16.30 -1.74
CA THR A 388 -3.54 -16.06 -2.59
C THR A 388 -3.18 -15.42 -3.92
N GLY A 389 -1.99 -14.81 -4.02
CA GLY A 389 -1.58 -14.04 -5.20
C GLY A 389 -2.41 -12.80 -5.41
N THR A 390 -2.99 -12.24 -4.33
CA THR A 390 -3.87 -11.07 -4.36
C THR A 390 -3.59 -10.12 -3.21
N ILE A 391 -3.79 -8.82 -3.47
CA ILE A 391 -3.72 -7.76 -2.48
C ILE A 391 -5.16 -7.33 -2.16
N ALA A 392 -5.56 -7.51 -0.91
CA ALA A 392 -6.83 -7.02 -0.39
C ALA A 392 -6.59 -5.88 0.60
N ILE A 393 -7.37 -4.80 0.47
CA ILE A 393 -7.38 -3.71 1.43
C ILE A 393 -8.46 -4.03 2.47
N GLU A 394 -8.02 -4.51 3.64
CA GLU A 394 -8.87 -4.85 4.78
C GLU A 394 -8.54 -3.96 5.97
N GLU A 395 -9.48 -3.74 6.88
CA GLU A 395 -9.17 -3.12 8.17
C GLU A 395 -9.00 -4.18 9.27
N PRO A 396 -7.88 -4.18 10.03
CA PRO A 396 -7.67 -5.15 11.11
C PRO A 396 -8.78 -5.18 12.16
N ALA A 397 -9.45 -4.05 12.38
CA ALA A 397 -10.58 -3.96 13.30
C ALA A 397 -11.85 -4.66 12.76
N GLU A 398 -12.02 -4.81 11.44
CA GLU A 398 -13.07 -5.65 10.85
C GLU A 398 -12.79 -7.13 11.14
N ARG A 399 -11.52 -7.58 11.06
CA ARG A 399 -11.14 -8.96 11.42
C ARG A 399 -11.42 -9.31 12.88
N MET A 400 -11.37 -8.33 13.77
CA MET A 400 -11.70 -8.49 15.18
C MET A 400 -13.20 -8.30 15.50
N GLY A 401 -14.02 -7.94 14.50
CA GLY A 401 -15.45 -7.69 14.68
C GLY A 401 -15.80 -6.38 15.42
N TYR A 402 -14.87 -5.42 15.49
CA TYR A 402 -15.07 -4.16 16.23
C TYR A 402 -15.71 -3.04 15.39
N ILE A 403 -15.80 -3.16 14.07
CA ILE A 403 -16.40 -2.14 13.20
C ILE A 403 -17.84 -2.53 12.85
N THR A 404 -18.80 -1.66 13.21
CA THR A 404 -20.25 -1.80 12.92
C THR A 404 -20.73 -0.93 11.77
N THR A 405 -19.86 -0.06 11.21
CA THR A 405 -20.19 0.82 10.09
C THR A 405 -19.81 0.15 8.77
N LYS A 406 -20.71 0.19 7.77
CA LYS A 406 -20.41 -0.30 6.41
C LYS A 406 -19.23 0.48 5.83
N SER A 407 -18.09 -0.17 5.65
CA SER A 407 -16.94 0.34 4.90
C SER A 407 -17.04 -0.09 3.44
N ILE A 408 -16.25 0.53 2.56
CA ILE A 408 -16.07 0.02 1.19
C ILE A 408 -15.10 -1.17 1.21
N LYS A 409 -15.33 -2.13 0.33
CA LYS A 409 -14.50 -3.31 0.12
C LYS A 409 -14.02 -3.34 -1.33
N PRO A 410 -12.89 -2.69 -1.64
CA PRO A 410 -12.37 -2.62 -3.00
C PRO A 410 -12.05 -4.01 -3.56
N GLU A 411 -12.19 -4.17 -4.87
CA GLU A 411 -11.77 -5.36 -5.58
C GLU A 411 -10.28 -5.65 -5.32
N SER A 412 -9.94 -6.92 -5.11
CA SER A 412 -8.57 -7.33 -4.82
C SER A 412 -7.70 -7.27 -6.07
N ILE A 413 -6.46 -6.82 -5.91
CA ILE A 413 -5.50 -6.64 -7.00
C ILE A 413 -4.63 -7.88 -7.15
N SER A 414 -4.39 -8.34 -8.38
CA SER A 414 -3.45 -9.45 -8.63
C SER A 414 -2.02 -9.06 -8.23
N LEU A 415 -1.36 -9.94 -7.47
CA LEU A 415 -0.01 -9.74 -6.93
C LEU A 415 1.03 -10.48 -7.77
N ASP A 416 1.97 -9.73 -8.34
CA ASP A 416 3.21 -10.23 -8.94
C ASP A 416 4.39 -9.53 -8.26
N LEU A 417 4.92 -10.12 -7.19
CA LEU A 417 5.89 -9.46 -6.33
C LEU A 417 6.96 -10.42 -5.83
N LYS A 418 8.19 -9.93 -5.80
CA LYS A 418 9.31 -10.60 -5.11
C LYS A 418 9.58 -9.95 -3.77
N VAL A 419 9.44 -10.71 -2.69
CA VAL A 419 9.71 -10.22 -1.33
C VAL A 419 11.13 -10.58 -0.90
N VAL A 420 11.83 -9.61 -0.32
CA VAL A 420 13.15 -9.77 0.29
C VAL A 420 13.05 -9.39 1.77
N LEU A 421 13.11 -10.39 2.64
CA LEU A 421 13.17 -10.19 4.08
C LEU A 421 14.61 -10.01 4.51
N ILE A 422 14.89 -9.03 5.37
CA ILE A 422 16.21 -8.82 5.97
C ILE A 422 16.11 -9.10 7.45
N GLY A 423 16.97 -9.98 7.98
CA GLY A 423 16.95 -10.33 9.40
C GLY A 423 18.15 -11.12 9.89
N THR A 424 18.12 -11.52 11.16
CA THR A 424 19.19 -12.30 11.79
C THR A 424 19.09 -13.81 11.52
N PRO A 425 20.19 -14.58 11.64
CA PRO A 425 20.16 -16.04 11.50
C PRO A 425 19.22 -16.73 12.49
N ILE A 426 19.12 -16.21 13.71
CA ILE A 426 18.24 -16.77 14.76
C ILE A 426 16.77 -16.69 14.33
N ILE A 427 16.35 -15.53 13.80
CA ILE A 427 14.96 -15.35 13.35
C ILE A 427 14.64 -16.29 12.18
N ASN A 428 15.57 -16.45 11.22
CA ASN A 428 15.41 -17.41 10.13
C ASN A 428 15.19 -18.84 10.65
N GLN A 429 15.99 -19.28 11.62
CA GLN A 429 15.87 -20.61 12.20
C GLN A 429 14.54 -20.81 12.93
N ILE A 430 14.10 -19.80 13.70
CA ILE A 430 12.79 -19.82 14.36
C ILE A 430 11.68 -19.97 13.32
N LEU A 431 11.66 -19.12 12.29
CA LEU A 431 10.66 -19.17 11.23
C LEU A 431 10.66 -20.51 10.51
N TYR A 432 11.83 -21.03 10.14
CA TYR A 432 11.94 -22.31 9.44
C TYR A 432 11.46 -23.50 10.26
N THR A 433 11.58 -23.43 11.59
CA THR A 433 11.21 -24.54 12.49
C THR A 433 9.76 -24.43 12.98
N GLN A 434 9.27 -23.21 13.19
CA GLN A 434 8.00 -22.94 13.88
C GLN A 434 6.88 -22.51 12.92
N ASP A 435 7.19 -21.99 11.72
CA ASP A 435 6.20 -21.54 10.74
C ASP A 435 6.30 -22.39 9.46
N PRO A 436 5.40 -23.35 9.23
CA PRO A 436 5.46 -24.24 8.06
C PRO A 436 5.38 -23.46 6.74
N ASP A 437 4.60 -22.38 6.72
CA ASP A 437 4.39 -21.53 5.54
C ASP A 437 5.67 -20.82 5.10
N PHE A 438 6.58 -20.54 6.05
CA PHE A 438 7.81 -19.84 5.76
C PHE A 438 8.67 -20.62 4.75
N SER A 439 8.79 -21.93 4.93
CA SER A 439 9.58 -22.80 4.05
C SER A 439 9.00 -22.90 2.64
N GLU A 440 7.67 -22.78 2.50
CA GLU A 440 6.98 -22.76 1.20
C GLU A 440 7.14 -21.41 0.49
N LEU A 441 7.09 -20.31 1.25
CA LEU A 441 7.09 -18.94 0.72
C LEU A 441 8.50 -18.37 0.49
N PHE A 442 9.49 -18.78 1.28
CA PHE A 442 10.86 -18.27 1.29
C PHE A 442 11.89 -19.38 1.10
N LYS A 443 11.95 -19.94 -0.12
CA LYS A 443 12.87 -21.04 -0.46
C LYS A 443 14.33 -20.63 -0.56
N VAL A 444 14.63 -19.34 -0.70
CA VAL A 444 15.99 -18.85 -0.94
C VAL A 444 16.52 -18.14 0.30
N LYS A 445 17.59 -18.69 0.88
CA LYS A 445 18.35 -18.06 1.96
C LYS A 445 19.64 -17.45 1.39
N ALA A 446 19.78 -16.13 1.47
CA ALA A 446 21.02 -15.42 1.16
C ALA A 446 21.77 -15.14 2.46
N ASP A 447 22.78 -15.96 2.76
CA ASP A 447 23.51 -15.94 4.04
C ASP A 447 24.76 -15.05 3.94
N PHE A 448 24.74 -13.93 4.65
CA PHE A 448 25.85 -13.00 4.78
C PHE A 448 26.74 -13.41 5.95
N ASP A 449 27.95 -13.85 5.61
CA ASP A 449 28.95 -14.29 6.58
C ASP A 449 29.45 -13.09 7.40
N PHE A 450 29.88 -13.33 8.64
CA PHE A 450 30.51 -12.35 9.53
C PHE A 450 32.04 -12.35 9.42
N ALA A 451 32.61 -13.30 8.69
CA ALA A 451 34.03 -13.41 8.42
C ALA A 451 34.31 -13.77 6.94
N MET A 452 35.50 -13.42 6.46
CA MET A 452 36.03 -13.77 5.14
C MET A 452 37.50 -14.16 5.24
N GLU A 453 38.04 -14.85 4.24
CA GLU A 453 39.46 -15.23 4.24
C GLU A 453 40.39 -14.01 4.21
N ARG A 454 41.48 -14.07 4.99
CA ARG A 454 42.57 -13.07 4.98
C ARG A 454 43.57 -13.42 3.88
N ASN A 455 43.20 -13.14 2.63
CA ASN A 455 44.09 -13.26 1.47
C ASN A 455 44.38 -11.87 0.87
N GLU A 456 45.37 -11.76 -0.03
CA GLU A 456 45.80 -10.48 -0.61
C GLU A 456 44.67 -9.74 -1.32
N ASP A 457 43.81 -10.45 -2.06
CA ASP A 457 42.67 -9.86 -2.78
C ASP A 457 41.64 -9.24 -1.81
N ASN A 458 41.26 -9.97 -0.77
CA ASN A 458 40.34 -9.46 0.26
C ASN A 458 40.96 -8.30 1.03
N ILE A 459 42.27 -8.29 1.27
CA ILE A 459 42.97 -7.16 1.92
C ILE A 459 42.95 -5.91 1.04
N ARG A 460 43.19 -6.04 -0.27
CA ARG A 460 43.06 -4.93 -1.23
C ARG A 460 41.64 -4.36 -1.21
N LYS A 461 40.63 -5.23 -1.32
CA LYS A 461 39.22 -4.84 -1.24
C LYS A 461 38.89 -4.17 0.11
N TYR A 462 39.39 -4.71 1.21
CA TYR A 462 39.20 -4.15 2.55
C TYR A 462 39.80 -2.75 2.67
N SER A 463 40.96 -2.52 2.07
CA SER A 463 41.59 -1.19 2.00
C SER A 463 40.78 -0.21 1.16
N ALA A 464 40.23 -0.66 0.03
CA ALA A 464 39.29 0.13 -0.78
C ALA A 464 37.99 0.46 -0.03
N PHE A 465 37.49 -0.47 0.80
CA PHE A 465 36.35 -0.21 1.69
C PHE A 465 36.67 0.88 2.72
N VAL A 466 37.84 0.84 3.35
CA VAL A 466 38.30 1.91 4.27
C VAL A 466 38.33 3.25 3.54
N CYS A 467 38.85 3.29 2.30
CA CYS A 467 38.82 4.49 1.46
C CYS A 467 37.39 5.01 1.25
N THR A 468 36.45 4.13 0.89
CA THR A 468 35.03 4.49 0.72
C THR A 468 34.44 5.13 1.99
N ILE A 469 34.78 4.60 3.17
CA ILE A 469 34.32 5.16 4.44
C ILE A 469 34.95 6.53 4.71
N CYS A 470 36.25 6.69 4.44
CA CYS A 470 36.94 7.98 4.58
C CYS A 470 36.28 9.05 3.70
N GLU A 471 36.04 8.76 2.43
CA GLU A 471 35.38 9.72 1.51
C GLU A 471 33.92 9.99 1.90
N LYS A 472 33.14 8.94 2.15
CA LYS A 472 31.70 9.05 2.44
C LYS A 472 31.41 9.88 3.69
N TYR A 473 32.26 9.78 4.71
CA TYR A 473 32.09 10.49 5.98
C TYR A 473 33.07 11.65 6.17
N ASN A 474 33.81 12.02 5.12
CA ASN A 474 34.82 13.08 5.14
C ASN A 474 35.82 12.94 6.31
N LEU A 475 36.34 11.72 6.50
CA LEU A 475 37.33 11.40 7.54
C LEU A 475 38.75 11.65 7.02
N LYS A 476 39.70 11.82 7.93
CA LYS A 476 41.12 11.82 7.58
C LYS A 476 41.52 10.45 7.00
N HIS A 477 42.28 10.47 5.90
CA HIS A 477 42.77 9.24 5.28
C HIS A 477 43.83 8.55 6.16
N LEU A 478 43.96 7.24 5.99
CA LEU A 478 44.85 6.39 6.77
C LEU A 478 46.20 6.25 6.05
N ASP A 479 47.28 6.15 6.81
CA ASP A 479 48.59 5.74 6.32
C ASP A 479 48.74 4.19 6.32
N ARG A 480 49.90 3.71 5.88
CA ARG A 480 50.22 2.25 5.89
C ARG A 480 50.17 1.65 7.29
N SER A 481 50.64 2.38 8.30
CA SER A 481 50.72 1.87 9.67
C SER A 481 49.32 1.67 10.27
N ALA A 482 48.41 2.62 10.06
CA ALA A 482 47.02 2.53 10.47
C ALA A 482 46.28 1.43 9.71
N MET A 483 46.51 1.30 8.40
CA MET A 483 45.86 0.25 7.60
C MET A 483 46.25 -1.15 8.09
N ALA A 484 47.54 -1.38 8.36
CA ALA A 484 48.01 -2.64 8.93
C ALA A 484 47.36 -2.94 10.29
N LYS A 485 47.23 -1.92 11.14
CA LYS A 485 46.56 -2.06 12.45
C LYS A 485 45.08 -2.38 12.31
N ILE A 486 44.39 -1.79 11.34
CA ILE A 486 42.97 -2.08 11.05
C ILE A 486 42.79 -3.50 10.50
N ILE A 487 43.67 -3.99 9.62
CA ILE A 487 43.62 -5.38 9.13
C ILE A 487 43.79 -6.35 10.31
N GLU A 488 44.75 -6.08 11.19
CA GLU A 488 44.98 -6.89 12.37
C GLU A 488 43.76 -6.88 13.32
N TYR A 489 43.19 -5.71 13.55
CA TYR A 489 41.96 -5.55 14.34
C TYR A 489 40.78 -6.29 13.69
N GLY A 490 40.70 -6.29 12.36
CA GLY A 490 39.71 -7.05 11.60
C GLY A 490 39.84 -8.57 11.81
N SER A 491 41.05 -9.11 11.89
CA SER A 491 41.29 -10.51 12.28
C SER A 491 40.93 -10.78 13.75
N ARG A 492 41.25 -9.83 14.65
CA ARG A 492 40.88 -9.93 16.07
C ARG A 492 39.36 -10.01 16.24
N LEU A 493 38.59 -9.19 15.52
CA LEU A 493 37.11 -9.23 15.54
C LEU A 493 36.51 -10.49 14.91
N ALA A 494 37.28 -11.24 14.12
CA ALA A 494 36.85 -12.52 13.55
C ALA A 494 37.25 -13.72 14.43
N ASP A 495 37.96 -13.49 15.55
CA ASP A 495 38.54 -14.51 16.42
C ASP A 495 39.38 -15.59 15.69
N ASP A 496 39.95 -15.22 14.54
CA ASP A 496 40.68 -16.15 13.67
C ASP A 496 41.80 -15.42 12.93
N LYS A 497 43.02 -15.95 13.03
CA LYS A 497 44.22 -15.39 12.39
C LYS A 497 44.14 -15.42 10.86
N THR A 498 43.41 -16.37 10.30
CA THR A 498 43.29 -16.59 8.85
C THR A 498 42.09 -15.87 8.24
N LYS A 499 41.32 -15.13 9.03
CA LYS A 499 40.11 -14.44 8.59
C LYS A 499 40.13 -12.95 8.91
N LEU A 500 39.21 -12.23 8.27
CA LEU A 500 38.88 -10.83 8.52
C LEU A 500 37.39 -10.72 8.77
N THR A 501 37.00 -9.85 9.70
CA THR A 501 35.58 -9.58 9.93
C THR A 501 34.96 -8.85 8.73
N THR A 502 33.74 -9.25 8.38
CA THR A 502 32.87 -8.52 7.44
C THR A 502 31.84 -7.67 8.18
N ARG A 503 31.92 -7.55 9.52
CA ARG A 503 31.12 -6.62 10.32
C ARG A 503 31.62 -5.18 10.14
N PHE A 504 31.48 -4.70 8.91
CA PHE A 504 31.96 -3.42 8.42
C PHE A 504 31.55 -2.22 9.28
N SER A 505 30.41 -2.28 9.99
CA SER A 505 30.01 -1.22 10.91
C SER A 505 31.02 -1.03 12.06
N LEU A 506 31.52 -2.13 12.66
CA LEU A 506 32.47 -2.06 13.78
C LEU A 506 33.78 -1.42 13.37
N ILE A 507 34.21 -1.68 12.13
CA ILE A 507 35.41 -1.09 11.54
C ILE A 507 35.16 0.40 11.24
N SER A 508 34.02 0.73 10.65
CA SER A 508 33.63 2.11 10.40
C SER A 508 33.58 2.95 11.66
N ASP A 509 33.15 2.39 12.80
CA ASP A 509 33.12 3.10 14.07
C ASP A 509 34.53 3.42 14.56
N ILE A 510 35.45 2.44 14.53
CA ILE A 510 36.86 2.66 14.91
C ILE A 510 37.54 3.67 13.98
N LEU A 511 37.25 3.65 12.68
CA LEU A 511 37.80 4.64 11.74
C LEU A 511 37.36 6.06 12.08
N ARG A 512 36.10 6.25 12.47
CA ARG A 512 35.58 7.57 12.91
C ARG A 512 36.24 8.03 14.20
N GLU A 513 36.34 7.15 15.19
CA GLU A 513 37.01 7.45 16.46
C GLU A 513 38.48 7.80 16.25
N ALA A 514 39.20 7.04 15.42
CA ALA A 514 40.60 7.32 15.11
C ALA A 514 40.79 8.62 14.33
N SER A 515 39.91 8.93 13.38
CA SER A 515 39.92 10.22 12.67
C SER A 515 39.67 11.39 13.62
N TYR A 516 38.82 11.20 14.64
CA TYR A 516 38.61 12.20 15.69
C TYR A 516 39.88 12.45 16.50
N TYR A 517 40.58 11.39 16.95
CA TYR A 517 41.85 11.55 17.68
C TYR A 517 42.95 12.20 16.83
N ALA A 518 43.08 11.82 15.55
CA ALA A 518 44.00 12.47 14.62
C ALA A 518 43.64 13.94 14.36
N THR A 519 42.38 14.33 14.54
CA THR A 519 41.93 15.72 14.46
C THR A 519 42.29 16.52 15.70
N LEU A 520 42.11 15.92 16.88
CA LEU A 520 42.53 16.52 18.16
C LEU A 520 44.05 16.74 18.23
N GLU A 521 44.83 15.83 17.66
CA GLU A 521 46.30 15.90 17.64
C GLU A 521 46.84 16.74 16.46
N GLU A 522 45.96 17.41 15.70
CA GLU A 522 46.29 18.27 14.55
C GLU A 522 47.06 17.56 13.40
N GLU A 523 46.98 16.24 13.31
CA GLU A 523 47.74 15.45 12.33
C GLU A 523 47.03 15.33 10.98
N GLY A 524 47.75 15.44 9.86
CA GLY A 524 47.12 15.39 8.53
C GLY A 524 46.47 14.05 8.14
N MET A 525 46.87 12.95 8.79
CA MET A 525 46.45 11.58 8.49
C MET A 525 46.26 10.75 9.76
N VAL A 526 45.54 9.64 9.63
CA VAL A 526 45.37 8.66 10.71
C VAL A 526 46.53 7.68 10.67
N GLU A 527 47.36 7.68 11.73
CA GLU A 527 48.43 6.71 12.00
C GLU A 527 48.01 5.55 12.94
N ALA A 528 48.86 4.51 13.06
CA ALA A 528 48.63 3.34 13.93
C ALA A 528 48.36 3.68 15.41
N LYS A 529 48.93 4.77 15.93
CA LYS A 529 48.73 5.23 17.31
C LYS A 529 47.27 5.64 17.55
N HIS A 530 46.63 6.30 16.58
CA HIS A 530 45.23 6.72 16.70
C HIS A 530 44.27 5.54 16.65
N ILE A 531 44.56 4.53 15.82
CA ILE A 531 43.77 3.28 15.77
C ILE A 531 43.85 2.56 17.13
N THR A 532 45.08 2.44 17.67
CA THR A 532 45.30 1.79 18.96
C THR A 532 44.58 2.54 20.08
N LYS A 533 44.72 3.87 20.11
CA LYS A 533 44.01 4.75 21.05
C LYS A 533 42.50 4.59 20.96
N ALA A 534 41.92 4.54 19.76
CA ALA A 534 40.49 4.31 19.59
C ALA A 534 40.03 2.97 20.16
N ILE A 535 40.78 1.89 19.95
CA ILE A 535 40.46 0.55 20.47
C ILE A 535 40.58 0.53 22.00
N ASP A 536 41.63 1.12 22.56
CA ASP A 536 41.89 1.14 24.00
C ASP A 536 40.85 1.97 24.73
N GLU A 537 40.55 3.17 24.23
CA GLU A 537 39.51 4.05 24.77
C GLU A 537 38.11 3.43 24.68
N ARG A 538 37.81 2.71 23.58
CA ARG A 538 36.56 1.96 23.47
C ARG A 538 36.46 0.88 24.55
N THR A 539 37.55 0.17 24.81
CA THR A 539 37.61 -0.86 25.85
C THR A 539 37.44 -0.23 27.24
N TYR A 540 38.16 0.86 27.50
CA TYR A 540 38.11 1.61 28.76
C TYR A 540 36.70 2.09 29.11
N ARG A 541 35.95 2.62 28.12
CA ARG A 541 34.56 3.06 28.31
C ARG A 541 33.61 1.94 28.78
N SER A 542 33.95 0.68 28.53
CA SER A 542 33.13 -0.49 28.88
C SER A 542 33.75 -1.38 29.98
N SER A 543 34.99 -1.12 30.43
CA SER A 543 35.73 -2.02 31.33
C SER A 543 35.44 -1.84 32.83
N LEU A 544 34.50 -0.99 33.24
CA LEU A 544 34.25 -0.71 34.67
C LEU A 544 34.01 -1.98 35.50
N ILE A 545 33.22 -2.93 34.98
CA ILE A 545 32.95 -4.19 35.69
C ILE A 545 34.21 -5.08 35.75
N GLN A 546 34.98 -5.14 34.67
CA GLN A 546 36.26 -5.86 34.64
C GLN A 546 37.25 -5.28 35.67
N GLU A 547 37.33 -3.96 35.77
CA GLU A 547 38.17 -3.26 36.75
C GLU A 547 37.73 -3.54 38.18
N LYS A 548 36.42 -3.52 38.45
CA LYS A 548 35.87 -3.88 39.77
C LYS A 548 36.17 -5.32 40.17
N ILE A 549 36.08 -6.26 39.23
CA ILE A 549 36.45 -7.66 39.47
C ILE A 549 37.96 -7.75 39.79
N ARG A 550 38.81 -7.04 39.04
CA ARG A 550 40.25 -7.00 39.31
C ARG A 550 40.57 -6.37 40.67
N GLU A 551 39.86 -5.32 41.06
CA GLU A 551 39.94 -4.70 42.38
C GLU A 551 39.60 -5.72 43.49
N TYR A 552 38.50 -6.46 43.35
CA TYR A 552 38.09 -7.48 44.32
C TYR A 552 39.04 -8.66 44.42
N ILE A 553 39.67 -9.09 43.33
CA ILE A 553 40.74 -10.09 43.35
C ILE A 553 41.94 -9.53 44.13
N THR A 554 42.37 -8.30 43.81
CA THR A 554 43.53 -7.67 44.44
C THR A 554 43.32 -7.45 45.94
N ARG A 555 42.10 -7.12 46.35
CA ARG A 555 41.72 -6.94 47.76
C ARG A 555 41.49 -8.25 48.52
N GLY A 556 41.59 -9.41 47.86
CA GLY A 556 41.33 -10.72 48.46
C GLY A 556 39.85 -10.99 48.78
N VAL A 557 38.93 -10.18 48.24
CA VAL A 557 37.48 -10.45 48.33
C VAL A 557 37.15 -11.67 47.46
N PHE A 558 37.74 -11.73 46.26
CA PHE A 558 37.74 -12.93 45.44
C PHE A 558 39.06 -13.68 45.65
N LEU A 559 38.97 -14.86 46.25
CA LEU A 559 40.11 -15.71 46.57
C LEU A 559 40.62 -16.43 45.32
N ILE A 560 41.53 -15.78 44.59
CA ILE A 560 42.20 -16.32 43.40
C ILE A 560 43.71 -16.32 43.66
N ASP A 561 44.30 -17.50 43.75
CA ASP A 561 45.75 -17.66 43.88
C ASP A 561 46.38 -17.68 42.48
N THR A 562 47.33 -16.78 42.20
CA THR A 562 48.05 -16.70 40.90
C THR A 562 49.48 -17.22 40.97
N GLU A 563 50.00 -17.44 42.17
CA GLU A 563 51.33 -17.98 42.46
C GLU A 563 51.24 -19.10 43.51
N GLY A 564 52.26 -19.96 43.54
CA GLY A 564 52.33 -21.10 44.45
C GLY A 564 51.62 -22.35 43.95
N GLU A 565 51.48 -23.35 44.84
CA GLU A 565 50.89 -24.66 44.52
C GLU A 565 49.91 -25.09 45.63
N LYS A 566 48.76 -25.64 45.24
CA LYS A 566 47.77 -26.22 46.14
C LYS A 566 47.17 -27.49 45.55
N VAL A 567 47.16 -28.56 46.35
CA VAL A 567 46.55 -29.85 45.95
C VAL A 567 45.05 -29.70 45.78
N GLY A 568 44.51 -30.19 44.66
CA GLY A 568 43.07 -30.19 44.40
C GLY A 568 42.49 -28.82 44.04
N GLN A 569 43.30 -27.85 43.61
CA GLN A 569 42.83 -26.55 43.14
C GLN A 569 43.39 -26.20 41.77
N VAL A 570 42.53 -25.65 40.90
CA VAL A 570 42.92 -25.11 39.59
C VAL A 570 42.19 -23.81 39.30
N ASN A 571 42.81 -22.92 38.52
CA ASN A 571 42.15 -21.72 38.01
C ASN A 571 41.40 -22.06 36.72
N GLY A 572 40.09 -22.16 36.80
CA GLY A 572 39.21 -22.19 35.64
C GLY A 572 39.15 -20.82 35.00
N LEU A 573 39.09 -20.77 33.66
CA LEU A 573 38.87 -19.55 32.91
C LEU A 573 37.43 -19.52 32.41
N SER A 574 36.72 -18.44 32.72
CA SER A 574 35.36 -18.18 32.24
C SER A 574 35.34 -16.87 31.46
N VAL A 575 34.45 -16.77 30.48
CA VAL A 575 34.25 -15.53 29.71
C VAL A 575 32.95 -14.88 30.16
N ILE A 576 33.02 -13.60 30.51
CA ILE A 576 31.84 -12.78 30.75
C ILE A 576 31.61 -11.95 29.49
N SER A 577 30.41 -12.05 28.92
CA SER A 577 29.95 -11.21 27.82
C SER A 577 28.81 -10.31 28.33
N LEU A 578 29.03 -9.00 28.32
CA LEU A 578 28.05 -7.99 28.72
C LEU A 578 27.39 -7.32 27.50
N GLY A 579 27.73 -7.78 26.30
CA GLY A 579 27.27 -7.24 25.02
C GLY A 579 28.22 -6.18 24.44
N ASP A 580 28.63 -5.19 25.23
CA ASP A 580 29.55 -4.12 24.81
C ASP A 580 31.03 -4.44 25.07
N ILE A 581 31.30 -5.34 26.02
CA ILE A 581 32.62 -5.89 26.30
C ILE A 581 32.55 -7.39 26.59
N GLU A 582 33.62 -8.09 26.19
CA GLU A 582 33.87 -9.47 26.58
C GLU A 582 35.24 -9.56 27.26
N PHE A 583 35.29 -10.18 28.44
CA PHE A 583 36.54 -10.35 29.15
C PHE A 583 36.60 -11.67 29.92
N GLY A 584 37.81 -12.20 30.03
CA GLY A 584 38.09 -13.40 30.80
C GLY A 584 38.15 -13.11 32.30
N ARG A 585 37.57 -14.01 33.09
CA ARG A 585 37.64 -14.00 34.55
C ARG A 585 38.19 -15.35 35.04
N PRO A 586 39.21 -15.35 35.92
CA PRO A 586 39.63 -16.55 36.62
C PRO A 586 38.63 -16.92 37.73
N SER A 587 38.37 -18.21 37.85
CA SER A 587 37.51 -18.81 38.88
C SER A 587 38.26 -19.95 39.54
N ARG A 588 38.30 -19.96 40.89
CA ARG A 588 38.96 -21.03 41.63
C ARG A 588 38.06 -22.27 41.66
N VAL A 589 38.53 -23.35 41.05
CA VAL A 589 37.84 -24.66 41.04
C VAL A 589 38.56 -25.59 42.02
N THR A 590 37.80 -26.15 42.96
CA THR A 590 38.33 -27.08 43.98
C THR A 590 37.80 -28.48 43.76
N ALA A 591 38.68 -29.48 43.85
CA ALA A 591 38.34 -30.90 43.85
C ALA A 591 38.77 -31.53 45.18
N SER A 592 37.84 -32.21 45.84
CA SER A 592 38.10 -32.99 47.06
C SER A 592 37.68 -34.44 46.84
N ILE A 593 38.54 -35.38 47.25
CA ILE A 593 38.27 -36.82 47.15
C ILE A 593 38.03 -37.34 48.58
N GLY A 594 36.92 -38.05 48.79
CA GLY A 594 36.56 -38.70 50.06
C GLY A 594 36.12 -40.15 49.84
N VAL A 595 36.17 -40.98 50.88
CA VAL A 595 35.78 -42.39 50.82
C VAL A 595 34.25 -42.52 50.90
N GLY A 596 33.61 -43.16 49.91
CA GLY A 596 32.16 -43.41 49.84
C GLY A 596 31.80 -44.48 48.80
N GLU A 597 30.65 -45.15 48.93
CA GLU A 597 30.31 -46.35 48.12
C GLU A 597 29.87 -46.09 46.67
N ARG A 598 29.54 -44.84 46.30
CA ARG A 598 29.35 -44.39 44.90
C ARG A 598 29.36 -42.86 44.91
N GLY A 599 30.15 -42.25 44.01
CA GLY A 599 30.46 -40.83 44.03
C GLY A 599 29.27 -39.93 43.69
N ASP A 600 28.89 -39.07 44.64
CA ASP A 600 28.19 -37.82 44.32
C ASP A 600 29.25 -36.80 43.88
N HIS A 601 29.32 -36.53 42.57
CA HIS A 601 30.13 -35.45 42.02
C HIS A 601 29.44 -34.10 42.29
N GLY A 602 29.47 -33.67 43.54
CA GLY A 602 29.04 -32.33 43.93
C GLY A 602 30.10 -31.29 43.54
N TYR A 603 29.93 -30.65 42.37
CA TYR A 603 30.64 -29.41 42.07
C TYR A 603 30.12 -28.32 43.01
N ARG A 604 30.92 -27.93 44.01
CA ARG A 604 30.72 -26.64 44.69
C ARG A 604 31.40 -25.57 43.85
N ALA A 605 30.59 -24.84 43.07
CA ALA A 605 31.02 -23.68 42.28
C ALA A 605 31.29 -22.46 43.18
#